data_AF-A0A2N9L454-F1
#
_entry.id   AF-A0A2N9L454-F1
#
_cell.length_a   1.000
_cell.length_b   1.000
_cell.length_c   1.000
_cell.angle_alpha   90.00
_cell.angle_beta   90.00
_cell.angle_gamma   90.00
#
_symmetry.space_group_name_H-M   'P 1'
#
loop_
_entity.id
_entity.type
_entity.pdbx_description
1 polymer ?
#
loop_
_entity_poly.entity_id
_entity_poly.type
_entity_poly.pdbx_seq_one_letter_code
_entity_poly.pdbx_strand_id
1 'polypeptide(L)'
;MERMERRLSDLKSITYSENQYRDLLVELFERDGWLVNRKASFADKGPDLAISRGSLSYTIALKVSSEGRRDRLVALLSQAILEARAAASGSPDNPAPLAVIAAPLILRSTADELIDFRSRVAPDAAVGIFDREGLRRFVGSGLEMYIAVPPRSARRQTLRVPDSANLFSDLNQWLLKVLLSPMIPEELLQAPRGSYRNASELAKAARVSMMSSFRFVRQLEQEGFLDDDSECLRLVRRQDLMSRWRSAYLRPVRDLPLCWIDPVKVDRQLPSALRAYNGDSAMRKRREPRACLALLGAAEALGYGPFPEFRPYFYLEMLDRAALVNIGLSPLGAEYRPDVFVRVPAFRESIFRAAVIRNEMPVADVLQVWLDVSSYPAGGEAQAEEIRQRALMPIFTETQK
;
A
#
# COMPACT_ATOMS: atom_id res chain seq x y z
N MET A 1 -10.07 -9.13 30.19
CA MET A 1 -10.26 -9.00 28.73
C MET A 1 -10.02 -7.58 28.23
N GLU A 2 -10.54 -6.55 28.91
CA GLU A 2 -10.33 -5.13 28.57
C GLU A 2 -8.87 -4.63 28.57
N ARG A 3 -7.99 -5.28 29.34
CA ARG A 3 -6.56 -4.96 29.41
C ARG A 3 -5.75 -5.53 28.23
N MET A 4 -6.33 -6.49 27.49
CA MET A 4 -5.73 -7.15 26.32
C MET A 4 -5.96 -6.31 25.05
N GLU A 5 -7.15 -5.73 24.90
CA GLU A 5 -7.51 -4.90 23.74
C GLU A 5 -6.71 -3.58 23.71
N ARG A 6 -6.41 -2.98 24.87
CA ARG A 6 -5.57 -1.78 24.96
C ARG A 6 -4.09 -2.03 24.67
N ARG A 7 -3.56 -3.25 24.87
CA ARG A 7 -2.17 -3.57 24.51
C ARG A 7 -1.99 -3.89 23.03
N LEU A 8 -3.05 -4.36 22.35
CA LEU A 8 -3.05 -4.62 20.92
C LEU A 8 -3.24 -3.34 20.07
N SER A 9 -3.82 -2.28 20.63
CA SER A 9 -3.92 -0.97 19.97
C SER A 9 -2.59 -0.21 19.89
N ASP A 10 -1.68 -0.47 20.83
CA ASP A 10 -0.40 0.27 20.97
C ASP A 10 0.75 -0.35 20.14
N LEU A 11 0.52 -1.49 19.49
CA LEU A 11 1.47 -2.16 18.58
C LEU A 11 1.35 -1.69 17.11
N LYS A 12 0.65 -0.58 16.85
CA LYS A 12 0.30 -0.07 15.50
C LYS A 12 1.40 0.66 14.74
N SER A 13 2.65 0.42 15.08
CA SER A 13 3.82 0.86 14.34
C SER A 13 4.94 -0.11 14.69
N ILE A 14 5.91 -0.29 13.79
CA ILE A 14 7.27 -0.82 14.01
C ILE A 14 7.60 -1.95 13.04
N THR A 15 8.69 -1.74 12.30
CA THR A 15 9.51 -2.74 11.61
C THR A 15 9.56 -4.06 12.39
N TYR A 16 9.05 -5.14 11.80
CA TYR A 16 8.91 -6.43 12.47
C TYR A 16 10.27 -7.01 12.87
N SER A 17 10.49 -7.21 14.17
CA SER A 17 11.70 -7.79 14.71
C SER A 17 11.51 -9.28 15.00
N GLU A 18 12.58 -10.05 14.81
CA GLU A 18 12.71 -11.47 15.15
C GLU A 18 12.25 -11.78 16.60
N ASN A 19 12.47 -10.83 17.51
CA ASN A 19 12.02 -10.90 18.90
C ASN A 19 10.50 -11.08 19.05
N GLN A 20 9.67 -10.47 18.20
CA GLN A 20 8.21 -10.63 18.30
C GLN A 20 7.75 -12.06 17.98
N TYR A 21 8.37 -12.69 16.98
CA TYR A 21 8.07 -14.08 16.63
C TYR A 21 8.60 -15.04 17.69
N ARG A 22 9.75 -14.71 18.29
CA ARG A 22 10.28 -15.45 19.43
C ARG A 22 9.30 -15.42 20.60
N ASP A 23 8.76 -14.25 20.96
CA ASP A 23 7.79 -14.11 22.05
C ASP A 23 6.51 -14.93 21.78
N LEU A 24 5.97 -14.89 20.55
CA LEU A 24 4.81 -15.70 20.15
C LEU A 24 5.08 -17.21 20.25
N LEU A 25 6.28 -17.64 19.86
CA LEU A 25 6.69 -19.04 19.94
C LEU A 25 6.82 -19.50 21.39
N VAL A 26 7.34 -18.63 22.27
CA VAL A 26 7.45 -18.91 23.69
C VAL A 26 6.06 -19.03 24.33
N GLU A 27 5.17 -18.07 24.08
CA GLU A 27 3.78 -18.11 24.59
C GLU A 27 3.05 -19.37 24.13
N LEU A 28 3.28 -19.83 22.89
CA LEU A 28 2.71 -21.06 22.36
C LEU A 28 3.11 -22.28 23.18
N PHE A 29 4.39 -22.41 23.52
CA PHE A 29 4.90 -23.54 24.28
C PHE A 29 4.52 -23.48 25.76
N GLU A 30 4.62 -22.31 26.39
CA GLU A 30 4.29 -22.12 27.81
C GLU A 30 2.81 -22.43 28.09
N ARG A 31 1.90 -22.02 27.19
CA ARG A 31 0.46 -22.27 27.32
C ARG A 31 0.11 -23.76 27.40
N ASP A 32 0.91 -24.60 26.76
CA ASP A 32 0.68 -26.04 26.63
C ASP A 32 1.65 -26.86 27.52
N GLY A 33 2.18 -26.21 28.56
CA GLY A 33 2.90 -26.85 29.67
C GLY A 33 4.36 -27.19 29.38
N TRP A 34 4.98 -26.60 28.34
CA TRP A 34 6.43 -26.71 28.15
C TRP A 34 7.17 -25.73 29.06
N LEU A 35 8.27 -26.19 29.63
CA LEU A 35 9.25 -25.35 30.30
C LEU A 35 10.14 -24.73 29.24
N VAL A 36 10.13 -23.40 29.13
CA VAL A 36 10.91 -22.68 28.13
C VAL A 36 12.11 -22.00 28.77
N ASN A 37 13.32 -22.40 28.37
CA ASN A 37 14.55 -21.72 28.74
C ASN A 37 14.91 -20.68 27.68
N ARG A 38 14.68 -19.40 28.03
CA ARG A 38 14.97 -18.23 27.18
C ARG A 38 16.45 -17.81 27.20
N LYS A 39 17.26 -18.39 28.10
CA LYS A 39 18.66 -18.02 28.36
C LYS A 39 19.69 -18.93 27.68
N ALA A 40 19.37 -19.56 26.55
CA ALA A 40 20.35 -20.31 25.77
C ALA A 40 21.27 -19.39 24.92
N SER A 41 21.80 -18.32 25.52
CA SER A 41 22.89 -17.56 24.88
C SER A 41 24.20 -18.20 25.29
N PHE A 42 24.64 -19.20 24.52
CA PHE A 42 26.06 -19.51 24.43
C PHE A 42 26.64 -18.67 23.29
N ALA A 43 27.75 -17.98 23.60
CA ALA A 43 28.49 -17.06 22.75
C ALA A 43 28.34 -17.31 21.23
N ASP A 44 27.83 -16.30 20.52
CA ASP A 44 27.77 -16.10 19.06
C ASP A 44 27.30 -17.24 18.13
N LYS A 45 26.97 -18.44 18.61
CA LYS A 45 26.48 -19.59 17.81
C LYS A 45 25.56 -20.55 18.60
N GLY A 46 24.77 -20.02 19.54
CA GLY A 46 23.84 -20.80 20.35
C GLY A 46 22.43 -20.93 19.76
N PRO A 47 21.61 -21.88 20.24
CA PRO A 47 20.22 -22.02 19.84
C PRO A 47 19.36 -20.88 20.41
N ASP A 48 18.34 -20.46 19.67
CA ASP A 48 17.49 -19.33 20.06
C ASP A 48 16.66 -19.62 21.33
N LEU A 49 16.26 -20.88 21.54
CA LEU A 49 15.47 -21.34 22.68
C LEU A 49 15.76 -22.83 23.00
N ALA A 50 15.47 -23.26 24.23
CA ALA A 50 15.33 -24.68 24.57
C ALA A 50 14.01 -24.91 25.30
N ILE A 51 13.32 -26.02 25.01
CA ILE A 51 12.06 -26.38 25.63
C ILE A 51 12.10 -27.81 26.17
N SER A 52 11.41 -28.07 27.28
CA SER A 52 11.24 -29.43 27.81
C SER A 52 9.85 -29.67 28.38
N ARG A 53 9.37 -30.92 28.25
CA ARG A 53 8.10 -31.38 28.82
C ARG A 53 8.18 -32.89 29.07
N GLY A 54 8.23 -33.27 30.35
CA GLY A 54 8.45 -34.66 30.73
C GLY A 54 9.82 -35.16 30.24
N SER A 55 9.83 -36.28 29.50
CA SER A 55 11.03 -36.84 28.89
C SER A 55 11.40 -36.20 27.54
N LEU A 56 10.59 -35.28 27.02
CA LEU A 56 10.84 -34.61 25.75
C LEU A 56 11.63 -33.34 25.98
N SER A 57 12.71 -33.15 25.23
CA SER A 57 13.52 -31.94 25.23
C SER A 57 13.88 -31.57 23.79
N TYR A 58 13.81 -30.27 23.48
CA TYR A 58 14.16 -29.73 22.17
C TYR A 58 15.07 -28.53 22.29
N THR A 59 15.99 -28.44 21.34
CA THR A 59 16.80 -27.26 21.08
C THR A 59 16.32 -26.59 19.80
N ILE A 60 16.01 -25.30 19.89
CA ILE A 60 15.28 -24.57 18.85
C ILE A 60 16.19 -23.57 18.16
N ALA A 61 16.21 -23.62 16.83
CA ALA A 61 16.66 -22.51 15.99
C ALA A 61 15.45 -21.90 15.28
N LEU A 62 15.19 -20.62 15.51
CA LEU A 62 14.11 -19.86 14.89
C LEU A 62 14.69 -19.00 13.78
N LYS A 63 14.15 -19.12 12.57
CA LYS A 63 14.45 -18.17 11.48
C LYS A 63 13.18 -17.49 11.01
N VAL A 64 13.26 -16.16 10.95
CA VAL A 64 12.14 -15.31 10.54
C VAL A 64 12.42 -14.77 9.15
N SER A 65 11.50 -15.04 8.22
CA SER A 65 11.50 -14.42 6.91
C SER A 65 10.57 -13.22 6.88
N SER A 66 10.90 -12.21 6.08
CA SER A 66 10.01 -11.09 5.81
C SER A 66 8.85 -11.45 4.88
N GLU A 67 8.88 -12.63 4.26
CA GLU A 67 7.89 -13.13 3.30
C GLU A 67 7.76 -14.66 3.32
N GLY A 68 6.62 -15.18 2.86
CA GLY A 68 6.30 -16.62 2.84
C GLY A 68 6.74 -17.37 1.57
N ARG A 69 7.68 -16.84 0.77
CA ARG A 69 8.10 -17.44 -0.50
C ARG A 69 8.92 -18.72 -0.27
N ARG A 70 8.57 -19.78 -0.99
CA ARG A 70 9.12 -21.14 -0.79
C ARG A 70 10.65 -21.18 -0.85
N ASP A 71 11.24 -20.60 -1.89
CA ASP A 71 12.68 -20.58 -2.13
C ASP A 71 13.45 -19.98 -0.95
N ARG A 72 12.97 -18.88 -0.38
CA ARG A 72 13.55 -18.27 0.81
C ARG A 72 13.35 -19.12 2.06
N LEU A 73 12.15 -19.66 2.26
CA LEU A 73 11.85 -20.49 3.44
C LEU A 73 12.65 -21.80 3.42
N VAL A 74 12.92 -22.40 2.27
CA VAL A 74 13.75 -23.62 2.15
C VAL A 74 15.19 -23.34 2.59
N ALA A 75 15.77 -22.22 2.17
CA ALA A 75 17.12 -21.82 2.59
C ALA A 75 17.19 -21.61 4.11
N LEU A 76 16.23 -20.87 4.67
CA LEU A 76 16.17 -20.61 6.11
C LEU A 76 15.88 -21.88 6.92
N LEU A 77 15.03 -22.78 6.41
CA LEU A 77 14.76 -24.07 7.03
C LEU A 77 16.02 -24.93 7.08
N SER A 78 16.78 -24.96 5.98
CA SER A 78 18.05 -25.69 5.93
C SER A 78 19.04 -25.15 6.96
N GLN A 79 19.14 -23.83 7.07
CA GLN A 79 19.98 -23.17 8.08
C GLN A 79 19.51 -23.50 9.51
N ALA A 80 18.21 -23.37 9.80
CA ALA A 80 17.64 -23.66 11.11
C ALA A 80 17.87 -25.12 11.53
N ILE A 81 17.77 -26.08 10.59
CA ILE A 81 18.05 -27.49 10.87
C ILE A 81 19.51 -27.69 11.29
N LEU A 82 20.45 -27.08 10.57
CA LEU A 82 21.87 -27.19 10.86
C LEU A 82 22.22 -26.57 12.22
N GLU A 83 21.67 -25.39 12.52
CA GLU A 83 21.90 -24.71 13.79
C GLU A 83 21.27 -25.48 14.97
N ALA A 84 20.04 -25.96 14.83
CA ALA A 84 19.38 -26.76 15.87
C ALA A 84 20.15 -28.06 16.17
N ARG A 85 20.67 -28.73 15.12
CA ARG A 85 21.50 -29.96 15.27
C ARG A 85 22.82 -29.69 15.96
N ALA A 86 23.53 -28.64 15.54
CA ALA A 86 24.79 -28.25 16.15
C ALA A 86 24.60 -27.97 17.65
N ALA A 87 23.52 -27.28 17.99
CA ALA A 87 23.20 -26.95 19.36
C ALA A 87 22.74 -28.17 20.19
N ALA A 88 21.97 -29.09 19.60
CA ALA A 88 21.58 -30.35 20.23
C ALA A 88 22.79 -31.23 20.57
N SER A 89 23.72 -31.38 19.63
CA SER A 89 24.91 -32.22 19.78
C SER A 89 25.88 -31.72 20.84
N GLY A 90 25.87 -30.42 21.15
CA GLY A 90 26.71 -29.80 22.17
C GLY A 90 26.13 -29.84 23.59
N SER A 91 24.92 -30.39 23.78
CA SER A 91 24.23 -30.40 25.07
C SER A 91 24.37 -31.76 25.79
N PRO A 92 24.61 -31.79 27.12
CA PRO A 92 24.78 -33.04 27.87
C PRO A 92 23.58 -33.98 27.80
N ASP A 93 22.37 -33.41 27.71
CA ASP A 93 21.10 -34.15 27.73
C ASP A 93 20.62 -34.54 26.31
N ASN A 94 21.44 -34.29 25.28
CA ASN A 94 21.19 -34.58 23.87
C ASN A 94 19.72 -34.36 23.41
N PRO A 95 19.18 -33.13 23.56
CA PRO A 95 17.82 -32.81 23.18
C PRO A 95 17.61 -32.94 21.67
N ALA A 96 16.39 -33.22 21.24
CA ALA A 96 16.09 -33.31 19.80
C ALA A 96 16.21 -31.94 19.11
N PRO A 97 16.75 -31.86 17.88
CA PRO A 97 16.82 -30.60 17.16
C PRO A 97 15.44 -30.20 16.61
N LEU A 98 15.03 -28.95 16.83
CA LEU A 98 13.80 -28.36 16.32
C LEU A 98 14.09 -27.09 15.51
N ALA A 99 13.89 -27.16 14.20
CA ALA A 99 13.99 -26.01 13.32
C ALA A 99 12.64 -25.31 13.18
N VAL A 100 12.57 -24.02 13.49
CA VAL A 100 11.32 -23.26 13.43
C VAL A 100 11.43 -22.13 12.42
N ILE A 101 10.45 -22.06 11.52
CA ILE A 101 10.33 -21.03 10.51
C ILE A 101 9.08 -20.21 10.75
N ALA A 102 9.24 -18.89 10.71
CA ALA A 102 8.14 -17.96 10.79
C ALA A 102 8.19 -16.90 9.69
N ALA A 103 7.02 -16.48 9.23
CA ALA A 103 6.85 -15.35 8.33
C ALA A 103 5.50 -14.67 8.61
N PRO A 104 5.24 -13.48 8.07
CA PRO A 104 3.94 -12.81 8.26
C PRO A 104 2.75 -13.67 7.81
N LEU A 105 2.89 -14.35 6.67
CA LEU A 105 1.90 -15.25 6.08
C LEU A 105 2.63 -16.38 5.37
N ILE A 106 2.22 -17.63 5.61
CA ILE A 106 2.73 -18.80 4.90
C ILE A 106 1.53 -19.56 4.33
N LEU A 107 1.55 -19.84 3.03
CA LEU A 107 0.50 -20.65 2.42
C LEU A 107 0.61 -22.09 2.91
N ARG A 108 -0.54 -22.75 3.10
CA ARG A 108 -0.59 -24.15 3.53
C ARG A 108 0.21 -25.06 2.60
N SER A 109 0.08 -24.88 1.29
CA SER A 109 0.85 -25.62 0.28
C SER A 109 2.35 -25.44 0.47
N THR A 110 2.81 -24.21 0.72
CA THR A 110 4.23 -23.95 1.03
C THR A 110 4.67 -24.67 2.30
N ALA A 111 3.86 -24.66 3.35
CA ALA A 111 4.18 -25.38 4.59
C ALA A 111 4.22 -26.91 4.39
N ASP A 112 3.31 -27.46 3.59
CA ASP A 112 3.32 -28.87 3.21
C ASP A 112 4.60 -29.21 2.42
N GLU A 113 4.97 -28.39 1.44
CA GLU A 113 6.19 -28.58 0.65
C GLU A 113 7.48 -28.46 1.48
N LEU A 114 7.49 -27.64 2.54
CA LEU A 114 8.61 -27.55 3.49
C LEU A 114 8.71 -28.80 4.38
N ILE A 115 7.58 -29.37 4.78
CA ILE A 115 7.54 -30.65 5.49
C ILE A 115 8.03 -31.79 4.58
N ASP A 116 7.61 -31.79 3.31
CA ASP A 116 8.08 -32.74 2.29
C ASP A 116 9.55 -32.55 1.93
N PHE A 117 10.06 -31.33 2.00
CA PHE A 117 11.50 -31.08 1.93
C PHE A 117 12.19 -31.74 3.14
N ARG A 118 11.77 -31.42 4.36
CA ARG A 118 12.35 -32.01 5.58
C ARG A 118 12.33 -33.53 5.58
N SER A 119 11.25 -34.17 5.15
CA SER A 119 11.16 -35.64 5.14
C SER A 119 12.22 -36.30 4.26
N ARG A 120 12.67 -35.60 3.21
CA ARG A 120 13.74 -36.05 2.31
C ARG A 120 15.14 -35.73 2.81
N VAL A 121 15.34 -34.55 3.42
CA VAL A 121 16.70 -34.05 3.71
C VAL A 121 17.11 -34.16 5.19
N ALA A 122 16.15 -34.21 6.12
CA ALA A 122 16.41 -34.23 7.55
C ALA A 122 15.26 -34.92 8.34
N PRO A 123 15.02 -36.23 8.13
CA PRO A 123 13.89 -36.95 8.73
C PRO A 123 13.97 -37.12 10.25
N ASP A 124 15.13 -36.87 10.85
CA ASP A 124 15.43 -36.87 12.28
C ASP A 124 15.19 -35.51 12.95
N ALA A 125 15.18 -34.40 12.22
CA ALA A 125 14.99 -33.08 12.79
C ALA A 125 13.50 -32.73 12.93
N ALA A 126 13.07 -32.26 14.09
CA ALA A 126 11.72 -31.71 14.24
C ALA A 126 11.62 -30.37 13.51
N VAL A 127 10.44 -30.05 13.00
CA VAL A 127 10.18 -28.78 12.29
C VAL A 127 8.91 -28.12 12.82
N GLY A 128 8.98 -26.81 13.03
CA GLY A 128 7.85 -25.94 13.29
C GLY A 128 7.70 -24.89 12.19
N ILE A 129 6.50 -24.71 11.67
CA ILE A 129 6.18 -23.66 10.70
C ILE A 129 4.96 -22.93 11.24
N PHE A 130 5.06 -21.62 11.43
CA PHE A 130 3.93 -20.83 11.86
C PHE A 130 3.91 -19.43 11.27
N ASP A 131 2.73 -18.83 11.22
CA ASP A 131 2.55 -17.44 10.80
C ASP A 131 1.65 -16.66 11.76
N ARG A 132 1.42 -15.38 11.47
CA ARG A 132 0.57 -14.51 12.29
C ARG A 132 -0.92 -14.67 11.99
N GLU A 133 -1.28 -15.26 10.85
CA GLU A 133 -2.67 -15.54 10.46
C GLU A 133 -3.21 -16.84 11.10
N GLY A 134 -2.36 -17.52 11.87
CA GLY A 134 -2.72 -18.66 12.70
C GLY A 134 -2.44 -20.01 12.05
N LEU A 135 -1.69 -20.06 10.94
CA LEU A 135 -1.10 -21.31 10.48
C LEU A 135 -0.13 -21.81 11.54
N ARG A 136 -0.28 -23.06 11.97
CA ARG A 136 0.72 -23.77 12.77
C ARG A 136 0.84 -25.20 12.26
N ARG A 137 2.07 -25.59 11.94
CA ARG A 137 2.41 -26.93 11.48
C ARG A 137 3.70 -27.34 12.13
N PHE A 138 3.60 -28.24 13.11
CA PHE A 138 4.75 -28.82 13.76
C PHE A 138 4.79 -30.32 13.51
N VAL A 139 6.00 -30.83 13.31
CA VAL A 139 6.30 -32.24 13.07
C VAL A 139 7.47 -32.62 13.98
N GLY A 140 7.23 -33.54 14.90
CA GLY A 140 8.18 -34.01 15.90
C GLY A 140 7.45 -34.57 17.11
N SER A 141 8.07 -35.51 17.82
CA SER A 141 7.47 -36.22 18.96
C SER A 141 6.91 -35.26 20.01
N GLY A 142 5.62 -35.34 20.28
CA GLY A 142 4.92 -34.50 21.26
C GLY A 142 4.60 -33.09 20.77
N LEU A 143 4.85 -32.79 19.49
CA LEU A 143 4.49 -31.53 18.85
C LEU A 143 3.24 -31.64 17.94
N GLU A 144 2.66 -32.84 17.81
CA GLU A 144 1.53 -33.12 16.92
C GLU A 144 0.27 -32.32 17.30
N MET A 145 0.18 -31.91 18.56
CA MET A 145 -0.90 -31.05 19.08
C MET A 145 -0.85 -29.60 18.55
N TYR A 146 0.25 -29.18 17.92
CA TYR A 146 0.41 -27.83 17.34
C TYR A 146 0.04 -27.75 15.87
N ILE A 147 -0.71 -28.74 15.35
CA ILE A 147 -1.29 -28.68 14.02
C ILE A 147 -2.60 -27.88 14.11
N ALA A 148 -2.57 -26.64 13.65
CA ALA A 148 -3.75 -25.80 13.54
C ALA A 148 -3.92 -25.32 12.09
N VAL A 149 -5.11 -25.57 11.54
CA VAL A 149 -5.56 -24.92 10.31
C VAL A 149 -6.24 -23.61 10.73
N PRO A 150 -5.98 -22.48 10.07
CA PRO A 150 -6.68 -21.23 10.39
C PRO A 150 -8.20 -21.46 10.37
N PRO A 151 -8.94 -21.00 11.40
CA PRO A 151 -10.38 -21.25 11.50
C PRO A 151 -11.10 -20.77 10.23
N ARG A 152 -12.02 -21.58 9.70
CA ARG A 152 -12.82 -21.21 8.50
C ARG A 152 -13.58 -19.88 8.68
N SER A 153 -13.88 -19.49 9.92
CA SER A 153 -14.45 -18.19 10.28
C SER A 153 -13.43 -17.03 10.25
N ALA A 154 -12.13 -17.28 10.47
CA ALA A 154 -11.07 -16.28 10.28
C ALA A 154 -10.88 -15.94 8.78
N ARG A 155 -11.18 -16.88 7.87
CA ARG A 155 -11.23 -16.63 6.42
C ARG A 155 -12.32 -15.62 6.02
N ARG A 156 -13.30 -15.33 6.89
CA ARG A 156 -14.31 -14.29 6.71
C ARG A 156 -14.18 -13.11 7.67
N GLN A 157 -13.44 -13.23 8.77
CA GLN A 157 -13.31 -12.16 9.78
C GLN A 157 -11.95 -11.48 9.85
N THR A 158 -10.96 -11.95 9.11
CA THR A 158 -9.81 -11.15 8.68
C THR A 158 -9.40 -11.58 7.28
N LEU A 159 -10.23 -11.27 6.28
CA LEU A 159 -9.65 -10.53 5.18
C LEU A 159 -9.12 -9.24 5.82
N ARG A 160 -7.90 -9.29 6.38
CA ARG A 160 -7.07 -8.11 6.24
C ARG A 160 -7.02 -7.95 4.73
N VAL A 161 -7.85 -7.02 4.24
CA VAL A 161 -7.41 -6.12 3.19
C VAL A 161 -5.93 -5.93 3.50
N PRO A 162 -4.99 -6.23 2.58
CA PRO A 162 -3.61 -5.78 2.77
C PRO A 162 -3.67 -4.34 3.29
N ASP A 163 -2.61 -3.77 3.84
CA ASP A 163 -2.58 -2.32 3.95
C ASP A 163 -2.53 -1.66 2.52
N SER A 164 -3.33 -2.15 1.55
CA SER A 164 -3.76 -1.50 0.33
C SER A 164 -4.43 -0.15 0.60
N ALA A 165 -4.83 0.12 1.85
CA ALA A 165 -5.16 1.46 2.30
C ALA A 165 -3.96 2.43 2.24
N ASN A 166 -2.71 1.92 2.21
CA ASN A 166 -1.50 2.71 2.11
C ASN A 166 -0.90 2.75 0.70
N LEU A 167 -1.10 1.75 -0.17
CA LEU A 167 -0.59 1.78 -1.56
C LEU A 167 -1.13 2.98 -2.34
N PHE A 168 -2.35 3.42 -2.02
CA PHE A 168 -2.97 4.60 -2.60
C PHE A 168 -3.10 5.75 -1.59
N SER A 169 -2.14 5.89 -0.67
CA SER A 169 -1.97 7.13 0.09
C SER A 169 -1.59 8.29 -0.83
N ASP A 170 -1.74 9.54 -0.38
CA ASP A 170 -1.50 10.73 -1.21
C ASP A 170 -0.13 10.72 -1.93
N LEU A 171 0.95 10.53 -1.17
CA LEU A 171 2.29 10.46 -1.76
C LEU A 171 2.52 9.20 -2.61
N ASN A 172 1.87 8.09 -2.30
CA ASN A 172 2.02 6.87 -3.08
C ASN A 172 1.27 6.94 -4.42
N GLN A 173 0.10 7.61 -4.45
CA GLN A 173 -0.56 7.95 -5.71
C GLN A 173 0.30 8.90 -6.55
N TRP A 174 0.96 9.88 -5.93
CA TRP A 174 1.96 10.70 -6.64
C TRP A 174 3.09 9.84 -7.22
N LEU A 175 3.72 8.97 -6.43
CA LEU A 175 4.78 8.07 -6.91
C LEU A 175 4.31 7.14 -8.03
N LEU A 176 3.07 6.66 -7.96
CA LEU A 176 2.47 5.83 -9.01
C LEU A 176 2.29 6.63 -10.31
N LYS A 177 1.85 7.89 -10.24
CA LYS A 177 1.81 8.79 -11.41
C LYS A 177 3.20 8.99 -12.02
N VAL A 178 4.25 9.13 -11.20
CA VAL A 178 5.63 9.23 -11.69
C VAL A 178 6.07 7.97 -12.45
N LEU A 179 5.74 6.77 -11.95
CA LEU A 179 6.05 5.52 -12.66
C LEU A 179 5.24 5.34 -13.95
N LEU A 180 4.01 5.83 -14.01
CA LEU A 180 3.14 5.75 -15.18
C LEU A 180 3.40 6.87 -16.20
N SER A 181 4.13 7.92 -15.83
CA SER A 181 4.34 9.12 -16.66
C SER A 181 4.97 8.85 -18.03
N PRO A 182 5.87 7.86 -18.24
CA PRO A 182 6.39 7.56 -19.57
C PRO A 182 5.34 7.02 -20.54
N MET A 183 4.19 6.55 -20.02
CA MET A 183 3.11 5.95 -20.79
C MET A 183 1.97 6.93 -21.10
N ILE A 184 2.06 8.15 -20.58
CA ILE A 184 1.02 9.18 -20.68
C ILE A 184 1.63 10.43 -21.34
N PRO A 185 0.95 11.01 -22.35
CA PRO A 185 1.39 12.26 -22.99
C PRO A 185 1.67 13.40 -22.00
N GLU A 186 2.64 14.27 -22.34
CA GLU A 186 3.11 15.38 -21.51
C GLU A 186 2.02 16.37 -21.13
N GLU A 187 1.15 16.61 -22.08
CA GLU A 187 0.06 17.53 -21.96
C GLU A 187 -1.10 16.99 -21.10
N LEU A 188 -1.06 15.71 -20.68
CA LEU A 188 -2.10 15.05 -19.89
C LEU A 188 -1.65 14.69 -18.46
N LEU A 189 -0.35 14.66 -18.19
CA LEU A 189 0.20 14.40 -16.86
C LEU A 189 1.55 15.12 -16.68
N GLN A 190 1.61 16.03 -15.71
CA GLN A 190 2.85 16.68 -15.30
C GLN A 190 3.56 15.82 -14.25
N ALA A 191 4.57 15.06 -14.66
CA ALA A 191 5.39 14.29 -13.76
C ALA A 191 6.80 14.11 -14.32
N PRO A 192 7.83 13.91 -13.47
CA PRO A 192 9.14 13.45 -13.92
C PRO A 192 8.99 12.21 -14.81
N ARG A 193 9.61 12.25 -15.99
CA ARG A 193 9.67 11.13 -16.93
C ARG A 193 11.04 10.46 -16.84
N GLY A 194 11.05 9.14 -16.75
CA GLY A 194 12.30 8.38 -16.75
C GLY A 194 12.08 6.92 -16.39
N SER A 195 13.16 6.15 -16.55
CA SER A 195 13.27 4.81 -15.98
C SER A 195 14.08 4.91 -14.68
N TYR A 196 13.61 4.28 -13.61
CA TYR A 196 14.22 4.34 -12.29
C TYR A 196 14.68 2.95 -11.89
N ARG A 197 15.94 2.79 -11.49
CA ARG A 197 16.52 1.48 -11.11
C ARG A 197 16.10 1.04 -9.71
N ASN A 198 15.84 1.99 -8.82
CA ASN A 198 15.59 1.72 -7.41
C ASN A 198 14.78 2.84 -6.75
N ALA A 199 14.38 2.60 -5.49
CA ALA A 199 13.60 3.54 -4.70
C ALA A 199 14.29 4.90 -4.49
N SER A 200 15.62 4.95 -4.41
CA SER A 200 16.37 6.20 -4.21
C SER A 200 16.31 7.11 -5.44
N GLU A 201 16.46 6.55 -6.63
CA GLU A 201 16.29 7.29 -7.89
C GLU A 201 14.86 7.81 -8.06
N LEU A 202 13.87 6.97 -7.78
CA LEU A 202 12.47 7.36 -7.79
C LEU A 202 12.19 8.48 -6.78
N ALA A 203 12.75 8.40 -5.56
CA ALA A 203 12.59 9.42 -4.53
C ALA A 203 13.12 10.79 -4.98
N LYS A 204 14.32 10.78 -5.60
CA LYS A 204 14.97 11.99 -6.12
C LYS A 204 14.13 12.63 -7.22
N ALA A 205 13.66 11.83 -8.18
CA ALA A 205 12.84 12.32 -9.28
C ALA A 205 11.50 12.88 -8.78
N ALA A 206 10.80 12.11 -7.95
CA ALA A 206 9.49 12.47 -7.41
C ALA A 206 9.54 13.56 -6.31
N ARG A 207 10.73 13.97 -5.86
CA ARG A 207 10.95 14.91 -4.76
C ARG A 207 10.17 14.51 -3.50
N VAL A 208 10.40 13.28 -3.05
CA VAL A 208 9.87 12.74 -1.79
C VAL A 208 11.01 12.23 -0.92
N SER A 209 10.73 11.91 0.35
CA SER A 209 11.74 11.28 1.20
C SER A 209 12.08 9.87 0.72
N MET A 210 13.36 9.49 0.85
CA MET A 210 13.84 8.15 0.51
C MET A 210 13.02 7.05 1.21
N MET A 211 12.67 7.27 2.48
CA MET A 211 11.84 6.35 3.27
C MET A 211 10.41 6.17 2.72
N SER A 212 9.82 7.21 2.12
CA SER A 212 8.48 7.09 1.52
C SER A 212 8.55 6.26 0.24
N SER A 213 9.53 6.56 -0.62
CA SER A 213 9.77 5.80 -1.85
C SER A 213 10.12 4.33 -1.56
N PHE A 214 10.98 4.06 -0.58
CA PHE A 214 11.34 2.69 -0.20
C PHE A 214 10.14 1.89 0.28
N ARG A 215 9.29 2.46 1.14
CA ARG A 215 8.06 1.80 1.59
C ARG A 215 7.10 1.52 0.44
N PHE A 216 6.96 2.47 -0.49
CA PHE A 216 6.12 2.31 -1.66
C PHE A 216 6.62 1.21 -2.60
N VAL A 217 7.91 1.22 -2.97
CA VAL A 217 8.52 0.21 -3.84
C VAL A 217 8.42 -1.18 -3.21
N ARG A 218 8.78 -1.31 -1.92
CA ARG A 218 8.63 -2.57 -1.18
C ARG A 218 7.18 -3.06 -1.17
N GLN A 219 6.20 -2.17 -1.05
CA GLN A 219 4.79 -2.55 -1.10
C GLN A 219 4.39 -3.03 -2.49
N LEU A 220 4.83 -2.35 -3.56
CA LEU A 220 4.59 -2.82 -4.93
C LEU A 220 5.23 -4.19 -5.20
N GLU A 221 6.46 -4.43 -4.72
CA GLU A 221 7.14 -5.74 -4.81
C GLU A 221 6.35 -6.82 -4.07
N GLN A 222 5.99 -6.56 -2.80
CA GLN A 222 5.25 -7.51 -1.96
C GLN A 222 3.86 -7.87 -2.53
N GLU A 223 3.23 -6.93 -3.24
CA GLU A 223 1.92 -7.14 -3.86
C GLU A 223 2.01 -7.65 -5.32
N GLY A 224 3.23 -7.85 -5.83
CA GLY A 224 3.50 -8.40 -7.16
C GLY A 224 3.13 -7.46 -8.31
N PHE A 225 3.35 -6.15 -8.13
CA PHE A 225 3.14 -5.12 -9.15
C PHE A 225 4.44 -4.62 -9.78
N LEU A 226 5.59 -5.15 -9.37
CA LEU A 226 6.88 -4.90 -10.01
C LEU A 226 7.37 -6.17 -10.70
N ASP A 227 8.01 -5.99 -11.84
CA ASP A 227 8.69 -7.05 -12.57
C ASP A 227 10.00 -7.43 -11.88
N ASP A 228 10.08 -8.66 -11.36
CA ASP A 228 11.27 -9.20 -10.69
C ASP A 228 12.47 -9.33 -11.65
N ASP A 229 12.23 -9.46 -12.96
CA ASP A 229 13.27 -9.68 -13.97
C ASP A 229 13.79 -8.39 -14.64
N SER A 230 13.24 -7.23 -14.27
CA SER A 230 13.62 -5.94 -14.86
C SER A 230 14.71 -5.24 -14.05
N GLU A 231 15.72 -4.71 -14.75
CA GLU A 231 16.76 -3.86 -14.14
C GLU A 231 16.24 -2.52 -13.62
N CYS A 232 14.99 -2.17 -13.96
CA CYS A 232 14.31 -0.95 -13.54
C CYS A 232 12.95 -1.27 -12.89
N LEU A 233 12.44 -0.34 -12.08
CA LEU A 233 11.11 -0.39 -11.48
C LEU A 233 10.02 -0.37 -12.56
N ARG A 234 9.66 -1.54 -13.06
CA ARG A 234 8.69 -1.73 -14.15
C ARG A 234 7.38 -2.27 -13.57
N LEU A 235 6.30 -1.53 -13.77
CA LEU A 235 4.98 -1.95 -13.34
C LEU A 235 4.45 -3.10 -14.20
N VAL A 236 3.96 -4.15 -13.54
CA VAL A 236 3.24 -5.29 -14.12
C VAL A 236 1.86 -5.40 -13.49
N ARG A 237 0.98 -6.21 -14.11
CA ARG A 237 -0.42 -6.35 -13.70
C ARG A 237 -1.12 -4.99 -13.57
N ARG A 238 -0.84 -4.09 -14.52
CA ARG A 238 -1.26 -2.69 -14.48
C ARG A 238 -2.77 -2.56 -14.51
N GLN A 239 -3.48 -3.44 -15.21
CA GLN A 239 -4.94 -3.50 -15.18
C GLN A 239 -5.49 -3.76 -13.76
N ASP A 240 -4.90 -4.73 -13.04
CA ASP A 240 -5.27 -5.01 -11.65
C ASP A 240 -4.96 -3.82 -10.75
N LEU A 241 -3.78 -3.19 -10.93
CA LEU A 241 -3.35 -2.02 -10.16
C LEU A 241 -4.30 -0.84 -10.35
N MET A 242 -4.68 -0.54 -11.60
CA MET A 242 -5.62 0.53 -11.94
C MET A 242 -7.02 0.25 -11.38
N SER A 243 -7.51 -1.00 -11.46
CA SER A 243 -8.81 -1.40 -10.88
C SER A 243 -8.83 -1.21 -9.35
N ARG A 244 -7.73 -1.55 -8.67
CA ARG A 244 -7.56 -1.35 -7.23
C ARG A 244 -7.45 0.13 -6.87
N TRP A 245 -6.78 0.94 -7.68
CA TRP A 245 -6.68 2.38 -7.47
C TRP A 245 -8.07 3.02 -7.55
N ARG A 246 -8.84 2.70 -8.60
CA ARG A 246 -10.24 3.13 -8.75
C ARG A 246 -11.06 2.75 -7.52
N SER A 247 -10.95 1.50 -7.06
CA SER A 247 -11.66 1.01 -5.87
C SER A 247 -11.26 1.75 -4.58
N ALA A 248 -9.97 2.06 -4.40
CA ALA A 248 -9.47 2.77 -3.22
C ALA A 248 -9.85 4.27 -3.23
N TYR A 249 -10.07 4.82 -4.41
CA TYR A 249 -10.51 6.20 -4.60
C TYR A 249 -11.99 6.43 -4.28
N LEU A 250 -12.83 5.38 -4.36
CA LEU A 250 -14.25 5.41 -4.00
C LEU A 250 -14.43 5.80 -2.52
N ARG A 251 -14.49 7.09 -2.24
CA ARG A 251 -14.75 7.67 -0.93
C ARG A 251 -15.79 8.77 -1.08
N PRO A 252 -16.72 8.89 -0.11
CA PRO A 252 -17.59 10.06 -0.06
C PRO A 252 -16.73 11.31 0.11
N VAL A 253 -16.76 12.21 -0.87
CA VAL A 253 -16.13 13.53 -0.75
C VAL A 253 -17.23 14.57 -0.60
N ARG A 254 -17.05 15.49 0.35
CA ARG A 254 -17.99 16.59 0.56
C ARG A 254 -17.68 17.72 -0.42
N ASP A 255 -18.67 18.07 -1.22
CA ASP A 255 -18.63 19.22 -2.10
C ASP A 255 -19.31 20.40 -1.42
N LEU A 256 -18.68 21.57 -1.48
CA LEU A 256 -19.27 22.80 -0.96
C LEU A 256 -19.85 23.60 -2.14
N PRO A 257 -21.18 23.80 -2.19
CA PRO A 257 -21.80 24.70 -3.16
C PRO A 257 -21.34 26.15 -2.94
N LEU A 258 -21.09 26.87 -4.03
CA LEU A 258 -20.70 28.28 -4.02
C LEU A 258 -21.44 29.07 -5.11
N CYS A 259 -21.61 30.36 -4.89
CA CYS A 259 -22.11 31.33 -5.86
C CYS A 259 -21.06 32.40 -6.17
N TRP A 260 -21.19 33.03 -7.34
CA TRP A 260 -20.44 34.23 -7.67
C TRP A 260 -20.86 35.40 -6.78
N ILE A 261 -19.88 36.13 -6.24
CA ILE A 261 -20.14 37.36 -5.49
C ILE A 261 -20.74 38.44 -6.41
N ASP A 262 -20.30 38.47 -7.68
CA ASP A 262 -20.86 39.31 -8.74
C ASP A 262 -21.63 38.43 -9.75
N PRO A 263 -22.98 38.41 -9.69
CA PRO A 263 -23.81 37.48 -10.46
C PRO A 263 -23.92 37.81 -11.96
N VAL A 264 -23.30 38.89 -12.45
CA VAL A 264 -23.46 39.35 -13.85
C VAL A 264 -22.70 38.45 -14.86
N LYS A 265 -21.94 37.43 -14.42
CA LYS A 265 -20.95 36.73 -15.27
C LYS A 265 -20.87 35.22 -14.98
N VAL A 266 -21.87 34.45 -15.40
CA VAL A 266 -22.14 33.13 -14.79
C VAL A 266 -21.35 31.95 -15.40
N ASP A 267 -21.17 31.86 -16.72
CA ASP A 267 -20.82 30.54 -17.32
C ASP A 267 -19.38 30.39 -17.86
N ARG A 268 -18.63 31.48 -18.08
CA ARG A 268 -17.25 31.44 -18.62
C ARG A 268 -16.17 31.94 -17.66
N GLN A 269 -16.54 32.19 -16.40
CA GLN A 269 -15.64 32.82 -15.45
C GLN A 269 -14.77 31.86 -14.67
N LEU A 270 -15.18 30.62 -14.37
CA LEU A 270 -14.36 29.78 -13.50
C LEU A 270 -12.95 29.54 -14.05
N PRO A 271 -12.77 29.21 -15.34
CA PRO A 271 -11.42 29.11 -15.90
C PRO A 271 -10.61 30.41 -15.80
N SER A 272 -11.25 31.54 -16.05
CA SER A 272 -10.61 32.86 -16.00
C SER A 272 -10.26 33.28 -14.57
N ALA A 273 -11.13 32.99 -13.60
CA ALA A 273 -10.94 33.27 -12.18
C ALA A 273 -9.84 32.40 -11.58
N LEU A 274 -9.80 31.11 -11.92
CA LEU A 274 -8.70 30.21 -11.53
C LEU A 274 -7.38 30.63 -12.16
N ARG A 275 -7.38 31.07 -13.42
CA ARG A 275 -6.18 31.63 -14.07
C ARG A 275 -5.67 32.87 -13.32
N ALA A 276 -6.54 33.84 -13.05
CA ALA A 276 -6.19 35.06 -12.34
C ALA A 276 -5.65 34.75 -10.92
N TYR A 277 -6.35 33.89 -10.18
CA TYR A 277 -5.96 33.45 -8.85
C TYR A 277 -4.56 32.83 -8.81
N ASN A 278 -4.28 31.90 -9.73
CA ASN A 278 -2.99 31.22 -9.78
C ASN A 278 -1.87 32.13 -10.31
N GLY A 279 -2.17 33.04 -11.24
CA GLY A 279 -1.21 34.03 -11.75
C GLY A 279 -0.79 35.06 -10.70
N ASP A 280 -1.76 35.59 -9.93
CA ASP A 280 -1.51 36.54 -8.84
C ASP A 280 -0.75 35.90 -7.67
N SER A 281 -0.99 34.62 -7.39
CA SER A 281 -0.31 33.91 -6.30
C SER A 281 1.21 33.82 -6.50
N ALA A 282 1.73 33.98 -7.72
CA ALA A 282 3.17 34.04 -7.97
C ALA A 282 3.81 35.38 -7.55
N MET A 283 3.03 36.47 -7.48
CA MET A 283 3.48 37.80 -7.05
C MET A 283 3.28 38.07 -5.54
N ARG A 284 2.42 37.31 -4.86
CA ARG A 284 2.07 37.54 -3.45
C ARG A 284 3.05 36.83 -2.50
N LYS A 285 3.46 37.52 -1.43
CA LYS A 285 4.38 36.99 -0.38
C LYS A 285 3.81 35.80 0.42
N ARG A 286 2.50 35.56 0.36
CA ARG A 286 1.84 34.39 0.99
C ARG A 286 1.65 33.30 -0.06
N ARG A 287 2.01 32.06 0.29
CA ARG A 287 1.59 30.88 -0.48
C ARG A 287 0.09 30.73 -0.34
N GLU A 288 -0.66 31.13 -1.36
CA GLU A 288 -2.09 30.85 -1.42
C GLU A 288 -2.31 29.34 -1.64
N PRO A 289 -3.43 28.77 -1.16
CA PRO A 289 -3.79 27.38 -1.43
C PRO A 289 -3.81 27.09 -2.94
N ARG A 290 -3.30 25.93 -3.37
CA ARG A 290 -3.34 25.56 -4.80
C ARG A 290 -4.79 25.32 -5.24
N ALA A 291 -5.12 25.73 -6.48
CA ALA A 291 -6.43 25.50 -7.06
C ALA A 291 -6.33 25.04 -8.52
N CYS A 292 -7.13 24.04 -8.90
CA CYS A 292 -7.20 23.57 -10.28
C CYS A 292 -8.61 23.10 -10.66
N LEU A 293 -8.90 23.14 -11.96
CA LEU A 293 -10.16 22.61 -12.50
C LEU A 293 -10.24 21.10 -12.27
N ALA A 294 -11.44 20.58 -12.00
CA ALA A 294 -11.65 19.19 -11.55
C ALA A 294 -12.84 18.51 -12.24
N LEU A 295 -12.96 17.19 -12.05
CA LEU A 295 -14.06 16.34 -12.54
C LEU A 295 -14.35 16.58 -14.05
N LEU A 296 -15.61 16.73 -14.43
CA LEU A 296 -16.06 16.89 -15.82
C LEU A 296 -15.52 18.17 -16.47
N GLY A 297 -15.35 19.26 -15.71
CA GLY A 297 -14.75 20.48 -16.21
C GLY A 297 -13.28 20.26 -16.61
N ALA A 298 -12.54 19.46 -15.82
CA ALA A 298 -11.19 19.06 -16.19
C ALA A 298 -11.17 18.13 -17.41
N ALA A 299 -12.11 17.18 -17.51
CA ALA A 299 -12.24 16.30 -18.67
C ALA A 299 -12.43 17.11 -19.97
N GLU A 300 -13.34 18.09 -19.96
CA GLU A 300 -13.58 18.98 -21.08
C GLU A 300 -12.33 19.80 -21.44
N ALA A 301 -11.67 20.41 -20.44
CA ALA A 301 -10.44 21.18 -20.65
C ALA A 301 -9.26 20.34 -21.19
N LEU A 302 -9.26 19.03 -20.96
CA LEU A 302 -8.30 18.08 -21.53
C LEU A 302 -8.73 17.52 -22.90
N GLY A 303 -9.92 17.86 -23.42
CA GLY A 303 -10.40 17.44 -24.74
C GLY A 303 -11.24 16.16 -24.76
N TYR A 304 -11.82 15.78 -23.62
CA TYR A 304 -12.70 14.61 -23.47
C TYR A 304 -14.16 15.02 -23.20
N GLY A 305 -14.68 15.97 -23.99
CA GLY A 305 -16.09 16.44 -23.99
C GLY A 305 -16.58 16.69 -25.44
N PRO A 306 -17.87 17.02 -25.66
CA PRO A 306 -18.61 18.02 -24.88
C PRO A 306 -19.79 17.45 -24.10
N PHE A 307 -20.04 18.02 -22.92
CA PHE A 307 -21.23 17.72 -22.14
C PHE A 307 -22.10 18.97 -21.99
N PRO A 308 -23.36 18.94 -22.43
CA PRO A 308 -24.31 19.97 -22.06
C PRO A 308 -24.65 19.86 -20.56
N GLU A 309 -24.63 21.01 -19.86
CA GLU A 309 -25.34 21.25 -18.60
C GLU A 309 -24.72 20.78 -17.26
N PHE A 310 -23.40 20.60 -17.15
CA PHE A 310 -22.79 20.38 -15.82
C PHE A 310 -22.32 21.68 -15.18
N ARG A 311 -22.66 21.86 -13.89
CA ARG A 311 -22.05 22.92 -13.09
C ARG A 311 -20.57 22.60 -12.87
N PRO A 312 -19.68 23.59 -13.02
CA PRO A 312 -18.26 23.33 -12.94
C PRO A 312 -17.82 22.97 -11.52
N TYR A 313 -16.75 22.15 -11.44
CA TYR A 313 -16.10 21.75 -10.20
C TYR A 313 -14.64 22.20 -10.23
N PHE A 314 -14.11 22.59 -9.08
CA PHE A 314 -12.67 22.80 -8.91
C PHE A 314 -12.17 22.25 -7.58
N TYR A 315 -10.89 21.89 -7.56
CA TYR A 315 -10.18 21.57 -6.34
C TYR A 315 -9.59 22.82 -5.71
N LEU A 316 -9.70 22.91 -4.39
CA LEU A 316 -8.96 23.87 -3.58
C LEU A 316 -8.21 23.11 -2.48
N GLU A 317 -6.90 23.33 -2.37
CA GLU A 317 -6.02 22.59 -1.47
C GLU A 317 -6.51 22.61 -0.02
N MET A 318 -7.04 23.75 0.40
CA MET A 318 -7.61 23.96 1.72
C MET A 318 -8.75 24.97 1.60
N LEU A 319 -9.88 24.70 2.25
CA LEU A 319 -10.94 25.70 2.35
C LEU A 319 -10.42 26.90 3.13
N ASP A 320 -10.23 28.00 2.42
CA ASP A 320 -9.83 29.28 2.96
C ASP A 320 -10.76 30.37 2.43
N ARG A 321 -11.31 31.17 3.33
CA ARG A 321 -12.29 32.20 2.96
C ARG A 321 -11.66 33.29 2.11
N ALA A 322 -10.41 33.66 2.38
CA ALA A 322 -9.71 34.67 1.60
C ALA A 322 -9.43 34.17 0.18
N ALA A 323 -9.03 32.90 0.02
CA ALA A 323 -8.91 32.26 -1.28
C ALA A 323 -10.23 32.28 -2.07
N LEU A 324 -11.35 31.90 -1.46
CA LEU A 324 -12.67 31.93 -2.12
C LEU A 324 -13.06 33.35 -2.55
N VAL A 325 -12.87 34.36 -1.69
CA VAL A 325 -13.13 35.77 -2.03
C VAL A 325 -12.23 36.25 -3.15
N ASN A 326 -10.94 35.87 -3.16
CA ASN A 326 -10.00 36.22 -4.23
C ASN A 326 -10.39 35.61 -5.58
N ILE A 327 -11.00 34.41 -5.57
CA ILE A 327 -11.57 33.78 -6.77
C ILE A 327 -12.91 34.45 -7.17
N GLY A 328 -13.55 35.21 -6.26
CA GLY A 328 -14.83 35.87 -6.50
C GLY A 328 -16.05 35.02 -6.08
N LEU A 329 -15.86 34.06 -5.18
CA LEU A 329 -16.87 33.07 -4.78
C LEU A 329 -17.26 33.19 -3.31
N SER A 330 -18.51 32.84 -3.01
CA SER A 330 -19.08 32.85 -1.67
C SER A 330 -20.02 31.65 -1.45
N PRO A 331 -20.05 31.05 -0.24
CA PRO A 331 -21.06 30.04 0.10
C PRO A 331 -22.45 30.64 0.36
N LEU A 332 -22.56 31.97 0.54
CA LEU A 332 -23.83 32.62 0.84
C LEU A 332 -24.76 32.57 -0.37
N GLY A 333 -25.97 32.04 -0.18
CA GLY A 333 -26.99 31.92 -1.23
C GLY A 333 -26.84 30.67 -2.11
N ALA A 334 -25.78 29.87 -1.88
CA ALA A 334 -25.49 28.67 -2.65
C ALA A 334 -26.40 27.48 -2.29
N GLU A 335 -27.14 27.58 -1.18
CA GLU A 335 -28.11 26.58 -0.74
C GLU A 335 -29.33 26.44 -1.67
N TYR A 336 -29.66 27.46 -2.46
CA TYR A 336 -30.81 27.46 -3.38
C TYR A 336 -30.42 27.25 -4.83
N ARG A 337 -29.32 27.85 -5.28
CA ARG A 337 -28.82 27.74 -6.66
C ARG A 337 -27.30 27.95 -6.69
N PRO A 338 -26.48 26.90 -6.55
CA PRO A 338 -25.04 27.05 -6.68
C PRO A 338 -24.65 27.40 -8.12
N ASP A 339 -23.59 28.17 -8.30
CA ASP A 339 -22.98 28.41 -9.61
C ASP A 339 -21.85 27.41 -9.88
N VAL A 340 -21.10 27.06 -8.83
CA VAL A 340 -19.92 26.18 -8.88
C VAL A 340 -19.84 25.35 -7.60
N PHE A 341 -19.15 24.22 -7.68
CA PHE A 341 -18.82 23.40 -6.52
C PHE A 341 -17.31 23.40 -6.27
N VAL A 342 -16.91 23.58 -5.01
CA VAL A 342 -15.52 23.37 -4.59
C VAL A 342 -15.37 22.05 -3.84
N ARG A 343 -14.28 21.36 -4.12
CA ARG A 343 -13.88 20.12 -3.44
C ARG A 343 -12.52 20.30 -2.79
N VAL A 344 -12.38 19.89 -1.52
CA VAL A 344 -11.05 19.71 -0.92
C VAL A 344 -10.59 18.30 -1.22
N PRO A 345 -9.50 18.10 -1.98
CA PRO A 345 -9.04 16.77 -2.30
C PRO A 345 -8.44 16.06 -1.08
N ALA A 346 -8.70 14.75 -0.98
CA ALA A 346 -8.05 13.89 0.01
C ALA A 346 -6.57 13.61 -0.31
N PHE A 347 -6.20 13.68 -1.60
CA PHE A 347 -4.86 13.36 -2.12
C PHE A 347 -4.25 14.60 -2.79
N ARG A 348 -3.88 15.58 -1.96
CA ARG A 348 -3.46 16.92 -2.39
C ARG A 348 -2.15 16.87 -3.18
N GLU A 349 -1.16 16.15 -2.67
CA GLU A 349 0.14 16.05 -3.33
C GLU A 349 0.03 15.32 -4.66
N SER A 350 -0.77 14.25 -4.75
CA SER A 350 -1.02 13.54 -6.00
C SER A 350 -1.72 14.40 -7.04
N ILE A 351 -2.67 15.23 -6.64
CA ILE A 351 -3.46 16.08 -7.56
C ILE A 351 -2.64 17.28 -8.03
N PHE A 352 -2.15 18.08 -7.10
CA PHE A 352 -1.58 19.37 -7.45
C PHE A 352 -0.16 19.29 -8.01
N ARG A 353 0.61 18.23 -7.71
CA ARG A 353 1.92 18.02 -8.37
C ARG A 353 1.76 17.52 -9.80
N ALA A 354 0.69 16.78 -10.07
CA ALA A 354 0.41 16.16 -11.35
C ALA A 354 -0.37 17.06 -12.32
N ALA A 355 -1.06 18.06 -11.78
CA ALA A 355 -1.88 19.02 -12.52
C ALA A 355 -1.10 19.60 -13.71
N VAL A 356 -1.79 19.71 -14.85
CA VAL A 356 -1.25 20.25 -16.09
C VAL A 356 -1.77 21.66 -16.33
N ILE A 357 -1.05 22.44 -17.13
CA ILE A 357 -1.51 23.77 -17.55
C ILE A 357 -2.17 23.66 -18.92
N ARG A 358 -3.45 24.07 -19.01
CA ARG A 358 -4.20 24.20 -20.27
C ARG A 358 -4.75 25.60 -20.38
N ASN A 359 -4.42 26.31 -21.46
CA ASN A 359 -4.84 27.70 -21.64
C ASN A 359 -4.53 28.55 -20.38
N GLU A 360 -3.30 28.44 -19.87
CA GLU A 360 -2.79 29.13 -18.67
C GLU A 360 -3.51 28.79 -17.35
N MET A 361 -4.41 27.80 -17.36
CA MET A 361 -5.16 27.35 -16.19
C MET A 361 -4.63 25.99 -15.70
N PRO A 362 -4.42 25.83 -14.38
CA PRO A 362 -4.19 24.51 -13.80
C PRO A 362 -5.43 23.61 -13.90
N VAL A 363 -5.23 22.41 -14.42
CA VAL A 363 -6.26 21.39 -14.61
C VAL A 363 -5.75 20.08 -14.00
N ALA A 364 -6.62 19.35 -13.28
CA ALA A 364 -6.28 18.02 -12.79
C ALA A 364 -5.80 17.11 -13.94
N ASP A 365 -4.81 16.25 -13.67
CA ASP A 365 -4.26 15.36 -14.69
C ASP A 365 -5.24 14.27 -15.12
N VAL A 366 -4.99 13.66 -16.27
CA VAL A 366 -5.90 12.69 -16.87
C VAL A 366 -6.17 11.46 -16.00
N LEU A 367 -5.21 11.02 -15.16
CA LEU A 367 -5.45 9.89 -14.24
C LEU A 367 -6.41 10.33 -13.13
N GLN A 368 -6.23 11.54 -12.59
CA GLN A 368 -7.17 12.07 -11.61
C GLN A 368 -8.57 12.23 -12.20
N VAL A 369 -8.68 12.77 -13.41
CA VAL A 369 -9.96 12.94 -14.10
C VAL A 369 -10.62 11.58 -14.33
N TRP A 370 -9.87 10.57 -14.76
CA TRP A 370 -10.36 9.20 -14.91
C TRP A 370 -10.92 8.63 -13.59
N LEU A 371 -10.23 8.84 -12.46
CA LEU A 371 -10.70 8.41 -11.13
C LEU A 371 -11.97 9.16 -10.70
N ASP A 372 -12.02 10.48 -10.95
CA ASP A 372 -13.14 11.35 -10.60
C ASP A 372 -14.43 10.96 -11.33
N VAL A 373 -14.34 10.83 -12.65
CA VAL A 373 -15.52 10.54 -13.48
C VAL A 373 -15.99 9.10 -13.32
N SER A 374 -15.09 8.16 -13.02
CA SER A 374 -15.46 6.76 -12.70
C SER A 374 -16.43 6.64 -11.52
N SER A 375 -16.47 7.65 -10.65
CA SER A 375 -17.34 7.66 -9.46
C SER A 375 -18.57 8.56 -9.65
N TYR A 376 -18.75 9.14 -10.84
CA TYR A 376 -19.78 10.14 -11.10
C TYR A 376 -21.13 9.47 -11.46
N PRO A 377 -22.25 9.79 -10.77
CA PRO A 377 -23.50 9.02 -10.89
C PRO A 377 -24.14 8.91 -12.28
N ALA A 378 -23.94 9.89 -13.17
CA ALA A 378 -24.56 9.93 -14.50
C ALA A 378 -23.50 10.10 -15.59
N GLY A 379 -23.37 9.13 -16.50
CA GLY A 379 -22.42 9.17 -17.62
C GLY A 379 -20.94 9.01 -17.25
N GLY A 380 -20.63 8.89 -15.96
CA GLY A 380 -19.27 8.80 -15.44
C GLY A 380 -18.47 7.60 -15.96
N GLU A 381 -19.08 6.42 -16.01
CA GLU A 381 -18.40 5.20 -16.50
C GLU A 381 -18.10 5.27 -17.99
N ALA A 382 -19.02 5.83 -18.81
CA ALA A 382 -18.79 6.03 -20.24
C ALA A 382 -17.63 7.02 -20.47
N GLN A 383 -17.58 8.09 -19.70
CA GLN A 383 -16.49 9.06 -19.74
C GLN A 383 -15.15 8.46 -19.29
N ALA A 384 -15.16 7.67 -18.22
CA ALA A 384 -13.97 6.96 -17.74
C ALA A 384 -13.45 5.99 -18.82
N GLU A 385 -14.34 5.30 -19.50
CA GLU A 385 -14.02 4.39 -20.59
C GLU A 385 -13.46 5.12 -21.82
N GLU A 386 -14.02 6.28 -22.19
CA GLU A 386 -13.49 7.11 -23.26
C GLU A 386 -12.04 7.57 -22.95
N ILE A 387 -11.82 8.10 -21.74
CA ILE A 387 -10.47 8.50 -21.28
C ILE A 387 -9.54 7.28 -21.30
N ARG A 388 -10.03 6.11 -20.86
CA ARG A 388 -9.25 4.87 -20.87
C ARG A 388 -8.78 4.53 -22.28
N GLN A 389 -9.68 4.56 -23.26
CA GLN A 389 -9.38 4.20 -24.64
C GLN A 389 -8.48 5.23 -25.34
N ARG A 390 -8.73 6.52 -25.14
CA ARG A 390 -8.04 7.59 -25.88
C ARG A 390 -6.70 8.00 -25.26
N ALA A 391 -6.57 7.91 -23.93
CA ALA A 391 -5.43 8.48 -23.20
C ALA A 391 -4.62 7.45 -22.42
N LEU A 392 -5.29 6.48 -21.80
CA LEU A 392 -4.66 5.56 -20.84
C LEU A 392 -4.42 4.17 -21.42
N MET A 393 -4.82 3.90 -22.67
CA MET A 393 -4.75 2.58 -23.28
C MET A 393 -3.37 1.92 -23.17
N PRO A 394 -2.23 2.65 -23.34
CA PRO A 394 -0.90 2.07 -23.14
C PRO A 394 -0.72 1.39 -21.78
N ILE A 395 -1.34 1.90 -20.71
CA ILE A 395 -1.29 1.35 -19.34
C ILE A 395 -1.96 -0.02 -19.29
N PHE A 396 -3.07 -0.20 -20.01
CA PHE A 396 -3.89 -1.40 -19.98
C PHE A 396 -3.42 -2.47 -20.99
N THR A 397 -2.64 -2.11 -22.00
CA THR A 397 -2.04 -3.07 -22.93
C THR A 397 -0.67 -3.51 -22.43
N GLU A 398 -0.59 -4.65 -21.74
CA GLU A 398 0.68 -5.30 -21.44
C GLU A 398 1.23 -6.00 -22.69
N THR A 399 2.32 -5.47 -23.22
CA THR A 399 3.11 -6.21 -24.20
C THR A 399 3.77 -7.37 -23.46
N GLN A 400 3.24 -8.58 -23.64
CA GLN A 400 3.97 -9.79 -23.28
C GLN A 400 5.30 -9.77 -24.05
N LYS A 401 6.41 -9.75 -23.31
CA LYS A 401 7.71 -10.12 -23.85
C LYS A 401 8.01 -11.53 -23.41
#